data_AF-A0A8S9HQS7-F1
#
_entry.id   AF-A0A8S9HQS7-F1
#
_cell.length_a   1.000
_cell.length_b   1.000
_cell.length_c   1.000
_cell.angle_alpha   90.00
_cell.angle_beta   90.00
_cell.angle_gamma   90.00
#
_symmetry.space_group_name_H-M   'P 1'
#
loop_
_entity.id
_entity.type
_entity.pdbx_description
1 polymer ?
#
loop_
_entity_poly.entity_id
_entity_poly.type
_entity_poly.pdbx_seq_one_letter_code
_entity_poly.pdbx_strand_id
1 'polypeptide(L)'
;MLGPGQTTDVLLTANQPPKRYYIASRAYQSAQNAAFDNTTTTAILQYTKTTTTSPPIMPPLPAFNHTKTVTSFSRKFKSLRNVVVPKTIDENLFFTIGLGLDKCPKNFPKNRCQGLNGTRFTASMNNVSFVLPSNFSLLQAHSNGIPNVFTTDFPAKPPVKFDYTGKNISRGLFQPVKGTKLYKLKYGSRVQIVLQDTNIVTSENHPIHLHGYDFYIVAEGFGNFNPKKDNSKFNLVDPPLRNTVAVPVNGWAVIRFVADNPGVWLMHCHLDVHIKWGLGMAFLVENGVGELETLEAAPHDLPVCYQYLEDNVACGLSETEKQQVGLYPSYGLPPLELGAQDGNEFFDMSFSDLQK
;
A
#
# COMPACT_ATOMS: atom_id res chain seq x y z
N MET A 1 -8.40 4.93 11.73
CA MET A 1 -7.27 4.08 11.31
C MET A 1 -6.84 4.56 9.95
N LEU A 2 -5.55 4.80 9.79
CA LEU A 2 -4.92 5.21 8.53
C LEU A 2 -3.79 4.21 8.30
N GLY A 3 -3.79 3.58 7.12
CA GLY A 3 -2.67 2.79 6.67
C GLY A 3 -1.56 3.69 6.13
N PRO A 4 -0.28 3.27 6.17
CA PRO A 4 0.79 3.93 5.43
C PRO A 4 0.38 4.20 3.97
N GLY A 5 0.71 5.40 3.47
CA GLY A 5 0.29 5.88 2.14
C GLY A 5 -1.08 6.55 2.09
N GLN A 6 -1.88 6.51 3.17
CA GLN A 6 -3.16 7.21 3.24
C GLN A 6 -3.03 8.56 3.92
N THR A 7 -3.73 9.56 3.37
CA THR A 7 -3.98 10.86 4.01
C THR A 7 -5.45 10.99 4.39
N THR A 8 -5.77 11.81 5.38
CA THR A 8 -7.15 12.15 5.73
C THR A 8 -7.22 13.50 6.40
N ASP A 9 -8.11 14.33 5.89
CA ASP A 9 -8.47 15.60 6.50
C ASP A 9 -9.54 15.39 7.56
N VAL A 10 -9.37 16.08 8.68
CA VAL A 10 -10.35 16.10 9.77
C VAL A 10 -10.64 17.53 10.18
N LEU A 11 -11.92 17.86 10.34
CA LEU A 11 -12.34 19.10 10.96
C LEU A 11 -12.44 18.88 12.47
N LEU A 12 -11.71 19.68 13.24
CA LEU A 12 -11.76 19.67 14.70
C LEU A 12 -12.51 20.90 15.21
N THR A 13 -13.59 20.68 15.95
CA THR A 13 -14.31 21.75 16.66
C THR A 13 -13.84 21.84 18.10
N ALA A 14 -13.15 22.93 18.46
CA ALA A 14 -12.62 23.18 19.80
C ALA A 14 -13.69 23.71 20.79
N ASN A 15 -14.68 22.87 21.11
CA ASN A 15 -15.80 23.20 21.99
C ASN A 15 -15.71 22.61 23.41
N GLN A 16 -14.58 22.00 23.76
CA GLN A 16 -14.35 21.42 25.08
C GLN A 16 -13.87 22.49 26.08
N PRO A 17 -13.96 22.23 27.41
CA PRO A 17 -13.41 23.16 28.40
C PRO A 17 -11.95 23.53 28.10
N PRO A 18 -11.53 24.80 28.25
CA PRO A 18 -10.16 25.24 27.96
C PRO A 18 -9.11 24.50 28.81
N LYS A 19 -8.59 23.40 28.25
CA LYS A 19 -7.64 22.48 28.89
C LYS A 19 -6.61 21.99 27.87
N ARG A 20 -5.76 21.05 28.28
CA ARG A 20 -4.80 20.37 27.40
C ARG A 20 -5.31 18.97 27.11
N TYR A 21 -5.22 18.55 25.86
CA TYR A 21 -5.70 17.26 25.37
C TYR A 21 -4.59 16.59 24.57
N TYR A 22 -4.38 15.28 24.77
CA TYR A 22 -3.49 14.55 23.88
C TYR A 22 -4.18 14.27 22.55
N ILE A 23 -3.47 14.54 21.47
CA ILE A 23 -3.66 13.84 20.19
C ILE A 23 -2.76 12.60 20.30
N ALA A 24 -3.34 11.41 20.17
CA ALA A 24 -2.61 10.17 20.39
C ALA A 24 -2.82 9.19 19.23
N SER A 25 -1.75 8.48 18.86
CA SER A 25 -1.78 7.44 17.83
C SER A 25 -1.03 6.19 18.32
N ARG A 26 -1.56 5.02 17.97
CA ARG A 26 -0.97 3.71 18.27
C ARG A 26 -1.18 2.80 17.06
N ALA A 27 -0.22 1.91 16.83
CA ALA A 27 -0.29 0.93 15.75
C ALA A 27 -1.54 0.04 15.84
N TYR A 28 -2.13 -0.25 14.69
CA TYR A 28 -3.00 -1.41 14.50
C TYR A 28 -2.14 -2.56 13.96
N GLN A 29 -1.96 -3.62 14.76
CA GLN A 29 -1.21 -4.80 14.37
C GLN A 29 -2.15 -6.02 14.35
N SER A 30 -2.37 -6.54 13.14
CA SER A 30 -3.22 -7.70 12.88
C SER A 30 -2.46 -9.01 12.71
N ALA A 31 -1.17 -8.95 12.37
CA ALA A 31 -0.34 -10.13 12.17
C ALA A 31 -0.12 -10.85 13.50
N GLN A 32 -0.39 -12.16 13.51
CA GLN A 32 -0.13 -12.98 14.69
C GLN A 32 1.37 -13.26 14.83
N ASN A 33 1.88 -13.15 16.06
CA ASN A 33 3.26 -13.46 16.43
C ASN A 33 4.34 -12.64 15.69
N ALA A 34 3.96 -11.49 15.12
CA ALA A 34 4.90 -10.52 14.58
C ALA A 34 5.25 -9.50 15.68
N ALA A 35 6.54 -9.29 15.90
CA ALA A 35 7.00 -8.21 16.76
C ALA A 35 6.67 -6.85 16.11
N PHE A 36 6.33 -5.86 16.93
CA PHE A 36 6.04 -4.49 16.47
C PHE A 36 6.30 -3.51 17.61
N ASP A 37 6.53 -2.24 17.27
CA ASP A 37 6.54 -1.17 18.25
C ASP A 37 5.12 -0.91 18.77
N ASN A 38 4.89 -1.21 20.05
CA ASN A 38 3.61 -1.04 20.74
C ASN A 38 3.57 0.25 21.59
N THR A 39 4.47 1.21 21.33
CA THR A 39 4.40 2.53 21.94
C THR A 39 3.20 3.32 21.43
N THR A 40 2.85 4.38 22.16
CA THR A 40 1.82 5.34 21.74
C THR A 40 2.51 6.68 21.55
N THR A 41 2.43 7.22 20.34
CA THR A 41 2.92 8.57 20.07
C THR A 41 1.86 9.59 20.46
N THR A 42 2.30 10.75 20.96
CA THR A 42 1.39 11.80 21.43
C THR A 42 1.87 13.19 21.03
N ALA A 43 0.92 14.08 20.78
CA ALA A 43 1.08 15.52 20.66
C ALA A 43 0.07 16.22 21.57
N ILE A 44 0.25 17.50 21.87
CA ILE A 44 -0.62 18.24 22.79
C ILE A 44 -1.43 19.29 22.04
N LEU A 45 -2.75 19.13 22.03
CA LEU A 45 -3.70 20.17 21.66
C LEU A 45 -4.00 21.02 22.90
N GLN A 46 -3.66 22.30 22.85
CA GLN A 46 -3.77 23.22 23.99
C GLN A 46 -4.62 24.43 23.62
N TYR A 47 -5.64 24.72 24.43
CA TYR A 47 -6.36 25.98 24.35
C TYR A 47 -5.44 27.11 24.82
N THR A 48 -5.40 28.22 24.09
CA THR A 48 -4.45 29.32 24.32
C THR A 48 -4.57 29.98 25.69
N LYS A 49 -5.78 30.00 26.28
CA LYS A 49 -6.06 30.61 27.60
C LYS A 49 -5.88 29.65 28.79
N THR A 50 -5.23 28.51 28.60
CA THR A 50 -5.05 27.48 29.63
C THR A 50 -3.67 27.56 30.29
N THR A 51 -3.60 27.36 31.61
CA THR A 51 -2.33 27.25 32.36
C THR A 51 -1.60 25.95 32.01
N THR A 52 -0.28 26.02 31.77
CA THR A 52 0.56 24.90 31.31
C THR A 52 0.80 23.82 32.37
N THR A 53 0.35 24.03 33.60
CA THR A 53 0.64 23.17 34.76
C THR A 53 -0.26 21.93 34.86
N SER A 54 -1.40 21.90 34.16
CA SER A 54 -2.29 20.73 34.16
C SER A 54 -1.84 19.62 33.19
N PRO A 55 -1.90 18.33 33.57
CA PRO A 55 -1.57 17.24 32.67
C PRO A 55 -2.61 17.14 31.53
N PRO A 56 -2.20 16.86 30.27
CA PRO A 56 -3.15 16.69 29.18
C PRO A 56 -4.03 15.45 29.37
N ILE A 57 -5.29 15.54 28.91
CA ILE A 57 -6.26 14.45 29.02
C ILE A 57 -6.03 13.44 27.87
N MET A 58 -5.82 12.17 28.21
CA MET A 58 -5.59 11.09 27.23
C MET A 58 -6.92 10.56 26.67
N PRO A 59 -7.08 10.45 25.34
CA PRO A 59 -8.27 9.84 24.75
C PRO A 59 -8.24 8.30 24.90
N PRO A 60 -9.40 7.63 24.90
CA PRO A 60 -9.45 6.18 24.81
C PRO A 60 -8.98 5.72 23.43
N LEU A 61 -8.00 4.81 23.40
CA LEU A 61 -7.51 4.19 22.17
C LEU A 61 -7.97 2.72 22.09
N PRO A 62 -8.56 2.27 20.96
CA PRO A 62 -8.88 0.85 20.74
C PRO A 62 -7.63 -0.02 20.88
N ALA A 63 -7.76 -1.24 21.40
CA ALA A 63 -6.64 -2.18 21.48
C ALA A 63 -5.95 -2.36 20.11
N PHE A 64 -4.63 -2.56 20.10
CA PHE A 64 -3.82 -2.60 18.87
C PHE A 64 -4.27 -3.69 17.89
N ASN A 65 -4.93 -4.74 18.35
CA ASN A 65 -5.41 -5.86 17.53
C ASN A 65 -6.93 -5.81 17.29
N HIS A 66 -7.60 -4.67 17.55
CA HIS A 66 -9.05 -4.59 17.49
C HIS A 66 -9.60 -4.39 16.08
N THR A 67 -9.51 -5.44 15.24
CA THR A 67 -9.94 -5.45 13.83
C THR A 67 -11.38 -4.96 13.63
N LYS A 68 -12.29 -5.27 14.56
CA LYS A 68 -13.70 -4.83 14.47
C LYS A 68 -13.83 -3.31 14.41
N THR A 69 -13.05 -2.56 15.19
CA THR A 69 -13.06 -1.08 15.15
C THR A 69 -12.49 -0.58 13.84
N VAL A 70 -11.38 -1.17 13.37
CA VAL A 70 -10.74 -0.80 12.11
C VAL A 70 -11.70 -0.98 10.93
N THR A 71 -12.32 -2.16 10.82
CA THR A 71 -13.27 -2.44 9.74
C THR A 71 -14.53 -1.59 9.82
N SER A 72 -15.04 -1.32 11.02
CA SER A 72 -16.21 -0.45 11.19
C SER A 72 -15.90 1.00 10.84
N PHE A 73 -14.64 1.43 11.00
CA PHE A 73 -14.17 2.75 10.60
C PHE A 73 -13.96 2.84 9.08
N SER A 74 -13.24 1.88 8.48
CA SER A 74 -12.92 1.91 7.04
C SER A 74 -14.17 1.88 6.17
N ARG A 75 -15.19 1.08 6.54
CA ARG A 75 -16.46 0.97 5.81
C ARG A 75 -17.32 2.22 5.83
N LYS A 76 -16.98 3.24 6.63
CA LYS A 76 -17.69 4.52 6.61
C LYS A 76 -17.23 5.43 5.47
N PHE A 77 -16.08 5.15 4.86
CA PHE A 77 -15.57 5.97 3.77
C PHE A 77 -16.44 5.80 2.52
N LYS A 78 -16.83 6.95 1.98
CA LYS A 78 -17.62 7.12 0.76
C LYS A 78 -17.11 8.35 0.02
N SER A 79 -17.37 8.40 -1.28
CA SER A 79 -17.22 9.66 -2.01
C SER A 79 -18.23 10.69 -1.49
N LEU A 80 -17.87 11.98 -1.55
CA LEU A 80 -18.74 13.09 -1.10
C LEU A 80 -20.06 13.16 -1.89
N ARG A 81 -20.06 12.65 -3.12
CA ARG A 81 -21.19 12.63 -4.05
C ARG A 81 -21.24 11.30 -4.80
N ASN A 82 -22.34 11.06 -5.50
CA ASN A 82 -22.43 9.95 -6.44
C ASN A 82 -21.36 10.11 -7.53
N VAL A 83 -20.73 8.99 -7.90
CA VAL A 83 -19.61 8.95 -8.85
C VAL A 83 -19.88 7.95 -9.96
N VAL A 84 -19.25 8.17 -11.11
CA VAL A 84 -19.33 7.25 -12.25
C VAL A 84 -18.26 6.19 -12.09
N VAL A 85 -18.67 5.03 -11.57
CA VAL A 85 -17.81 3.86 -11.44
C VAL A 85 -17.97 2.99 -12.70
N PRO A 86 -16.88 2.47 -13.31
CA PRO A 86 -16.99 1.55 -14.44
C PRO A 86 -17.87 0.34 -14.07
N LYS A 87 -18.98 0.15 -14.79
CA LYS A 87 -19.92 -0.98 -14.55
C LYS A 87 -19.61 -2.19 -15.42
N THR A 88 -19.22 -1.92 -16.65
CA THR A 88 -18.65 -2.87 -17.61
C THR A 88 -17.14 -2.97 -17.37
N ILE A 89 -16.63 -4.19 -17.30
CA ILE A 89 -15.24 -4.47 -16.97
C ILE A 89 -14.59 -5.15 -18.17
N ASP A 90 -13.46 -4.61 -18.62
CA ASP A 90 -12.66 -5.16 -19.71
C ASP A 90 -11.60 -6.12 -19.16
N GLU A 91 -10.96 -5.72 -18.06
CA GLU A 91 -9.91 -6.49 -17.38
C GLU A 91 -10.35 -6.85 -15.96
N ASN A 92 -10.59 -8.14 -15.70
CA ASN A 92 -11.06 -8.63 -14.40
C ASN A 92 -10.00 -9.53 -13.76
N LEU A 93 -9.22 -8.93 -12.86
CA LEU A 93 -8.02 -9.50 -12.28
C LEU A 93 -8.26 -9.99 -10.85
N PHE A 94 -7.54 -11.03 -10.46
CA PHE A 94 -7.58 -11.58 -9.10
C PHE A 94 -6.15 -11.75 -8.62
N PHE A 95 -5.74 -10.95 -7.63
CA PHE A 95 -4.40 -10.92 -7.09
C PHE A 95 -4.42 -11.41 -5.65
N THR A 96 -3.81 -12.57 -5.39
CA THR A 96 -3.49 -12.98 -4.02
C THR A 96 -2.28 -12.19 -3.53
N ILE A 97 -2.34 -11.69 -2.30
CA ILE A 97 -1.25 -10.96 -1.66
C ILE A 97 -0.91 -11.63 -0.33
N GLY A 98 0.33 -11.49 0.10
CA GLY A 98 0.75 -11.95 1.42
C GLY A 98 2.23 -12.27 1.48
N LEU A 99 2.61 -12.85 2.62
CA LEU A 99 3.98 -13.23 2.91
C LEU A 99 4.34 -14.60 2.32
N GLY A 100 5.62 -14.92 2.38
CA GLY A 100 6.21 -16.19 1.97
C GLY A 100 7.54 -16.42 2.67
N LEU A 101 8.16 -17.55 2.37
CA LEU A 101 9.45 -17.96 2.91
C LEU A 101 10.38 -18.42 1.79
N ASP A 102 11.55 -17.81 1.75
CA ASP A 102 12.68 -18.25 0.96
C ASP A 102 13.62 -19.12 1.78
N LYS A 103 14.32 -20.04 1.11
CA LYS A 103 15.44 -20.75 1.73
C LYS A 103 16.51 -19.74 2.14
N CYS A 104 17.04 -19.91 3.36
CA CYS A 104 18.20 -19.14 3.80
C CYS A 104 19.40 -19.44 2.88
N PRO A 105 20.06 -18.43 2.28
CA PRO A 105 21.21 -18.66 1.42
C PRO A 105 22.33 -19.36 2.20
N LYS A 106 23.01 -20.32 1.58
CA LYS A 106 24.05 -21.14 2.24
C LYS A 106 25.17 -20.30 2.87
N ASN A 107 25.49 -19.15 2.26
CA ASN A 107 26.58 -18.26 2.68
C ASN A 107 26.10 -17.14 3.62
N PHE A 108 24.84 -17.16 4.05
CA PHE A 108 24.30 -16.14 4.95
C PHE A 108 24.35 -16.65 6.40
N PRO A 109 24.74 -15.80 7.38
CA PRO A 109 24.69 -16.17 8.78
C PRO A 109 23.27 -16.61 9.19
N LYS A 110 23.14 -17.81 9.79
CA LYS A 110 21.84 -18.39 10.16
C LYS A 110 21.02 -17.50 11.09
N ASN A 111 21.68 -16.72 11.94
CA ASN A 111 21.04 -15.75 12.84
C ASN A 111 20.37 -14.58 12.10
N ARG A 112 20.68 -14.34 10.82
CA ARG A 112 20.03 -13.33 9.98
C ARG A 112 18.84 -13.88 9.18
N CYS A 113 18.54 -15.17 9.32
CA CYS A 113 17.38 -15.82 8.72
C CYS A 113 16.29 -15.97 9.78
N GLN A 114 15.50 -14.90 9.94
CA GLN A 114 14.49 -14.71 10.99
C GLN A 114 13.13 -15.35 10.67
N GLY A 115 12.98 -15.98 9.49
CA GLY A 115 11.78 -16.69 9.11
C GLY A 115 11.64 -18.02 9.85
N LEU A 116 10.44 -18.62 9.76
CA LEU A 116 10.14 -19.91 10.38
C LEU A 116 11.15 -20.99 9.95
N ASN A 117 11.63 -21.80 10.89
CA ASN A 117 12.62 -22.87 10.65
C ASN A 117 13.93 -22.37 10.00
N GLY A 118 14.36 -21.15 10.33
CA GLY A 118 15.62 -20.57 9.83
C GLY A 118 15.57 -20.21 8.34
N THR A 119 14.37 -19.86 7.84
CA THR A 119 14.16 -19.35 6.48
C THR A 119 14.28 -17.82 6.45
N ARG A 120 14.12 -17.21 5.27
CA ARG A 120 13.99 -15.75 5.13
C ARG A 120 12.58 -15.40 4.74
N PHE A 121 12.03 -14.35 5.33
CA PHE A 121 10.77 -13.79 4.86
C PHE A 121 10.92 -13.25 3.44
N THR A 122 9.87 -13.45 2.67
CA THR A 122 9.62 -12.83 1.36
C THR A 122 8.12 -12.52 1.31
N ALA A 123 7.68 -11.89 0.23
CA ALA A 123 6.29 -11.57 -0.02
C ALA A 123 6.03 -11.58 -1.52
N SER A 124 4.77 -11.69 -1.90
CA SER A 124 4.41 -11.82 -3.32
C SER A 124 3.01 -11.33 -3.64
N MET A 125 2.82 -11.01 -4.92
CA MET A 125 1.51 -10.90 -5.55
C MET A 125 1.37 -12.05 -6.57
N ASN A 126 0.29 -12.83 -6.49
CA ASN A 126 0.06 -14.03 -7.32
C ASN A 126 1.27 -14.98 -7.43
N ASN A 127 1.95 -15.24 -6.31
CA ASN A 127 3.13 -16.10 -6.22
C ASN A 127 4.38 -15.57 -6.97
N VAL A 128 4.37 -14.30 -7.39
CA VAL A 128 5.53 -13.59 -7.92
C VAL A 128 6.07 -12.66 -6.84
N SER A 129 7.28 -12.93 -6.37
CA SER A 129 8.02 -12.02 -5.50
C SER A 129 8.77 -11.02 -6.37
N PHE A 130 8.35 -9.76 -6.32
CA PHE A 130 8.84 -8.73 -7.21
C PHE A 130 10.29 -8.37 -6.95
N VAL A 131 11.07 -8.30 -8.03
CA VAL A 131 12.47 -7.87 -7.98
C VAL A 131 12.57 -6.52 -8.69
N LEU A 132 12.98 -5.49 -7.95
CA LEU A 132 13.28 -4.19 -8.54
C LEU A 132 14.53 -4.30 -9.45
N PRO A 133 14.47 -3.81 -10.70
CA PRO A 133 15.63 -3.79 -11.58
C PRO A 133 16.69 -2.81 -11.06
N SER A 134 17.96 -3.16 -11.21
CA SER A 134 19.10 -2.37 -10.70
C SER A 134 19.75 -1.46 -11.73
N ASN A 135 19.66 -1.80 -13.02
CA ASN A 135 20.44 -1.13 -14.08
C ASN A 135 19.61 -0.13 -14.89
N PHE A 136 18.29 -0.30 -14.91
CA PHE A 136 17.36 0.52 -15.66
C PHE A 136 16.05 0.64 -14.87
N SER A 137 15.40 1.80 -14.91
CA SER A 137 14.03 1.88 -14.43
C SER A 137 13.10 1.12 -15.39
N LEU A 138 11.94 0.67 -14.91
CA LEU A 138 10.98 -0.01 -15.77
C LEU A 138 10.48 0.89 -16.90
N LEU A 139 10.24 2.17 -16.59
CA LEU A 139 9.79 3.16 -17.56
C LEU A 139 10.85 3.41 -18.64
N GLN A 140 12.12 3.55 -18.24
CA GLN A 140 13.23 3.70 -19.17
C GLN A 140 13.38 2.46 -20.07
N ALA A 141 13.29 1.27 -19.48
CA ALA A 141 13.36 0.03 -20.24
C ALA A 141 12.21 -0.10 -21.25
N HIS A 142 11.00 0.32 -20.87
CA HIS A 142 9.85 0.36 -21.77
C HIS A 142 10.03 1.39 -22.90
N SER A 143 10.32 2.65 -22.55
CA SER A 143 10.43 3.76 -23.51
C SER A 143 11.54 3.53 -24.53
N ASN A 144 12.68 2.98 -24.11
CA ASN A 144 13.85 2.79 -24.98
C ASN A 144 13.93 1.38 -25.59
N GLY A 145 12.94 0.51 -25.33
CA GLY A 145 12.94 -0.86 -25.84
C GLY A 145 14.10 -1.71 -25.34
N ILE A 146 14.54 -1.53 -24.09
CA ILE A 146 15.68 -2.26 -23.51
C ILE A 146 15.24 -3.70 -23.21
N PRO A 147 15.86 -4.72 -23.83
CA PRO A 147 15.45 -6.10 -23.63
C PRO A 147 15.88 -6.63 -22.25
N ASN A 148 15.20 -7.68 -21.78
CA ASN A 148 15.58 -8.47 -20.59
C ASN A 148 15.56 -7.72 -19.23
N VAL A 149 14.88 -6.58 -19.13
CA VAL A 149 14.67 -5.88 -17.84
C VAL A 149 13.43 -6.41 -17.10
N PHE A 150 12.36 -6.66 -17.85
CA PHE A 150 11.10 -7.18 -17.33
C PHE A 150 10.40 -8.05 -18.38
N THR A 151 9.38 -8.80 -17.94
CA THR A 151 8.43 -9.48 -18.83
C THR A 151 7.01 -8.97 -18.55
N THR A 152 6.09 -9.10 -19.52
CA THR A 152 4.69 -8.61 -19.41
C THR A 152 3.68 -9.72 -19.12
N ASP A 153 4.15 -10.83 -18.57
CA ASP A 153 3.40 -12.06 -18.30
C ASP A 153 2.99 -12.20 -16.83
N PHE A 154 2.81 -11.09 -16.10
CA PHE A 154 2.27 -11.17 -14.74
C PHE A 154 0.88 -11.85 -14.78
N PRO A 155 0.61 -12.84 -13.93
CA PRO A 155 -0.59 -13.65 -14.06
C PRO A 155 -1.84 -12.86 -13.61
N ALA A 156 -2.87 -12.83 -14.46
CA ALA A 156 -4.16 -12.19 -14.17
C ALA A 156 -4.90 -12.79 -12.96
N LYS A 157 -4.55 -14.03 -12.59
CA LYS A 157 -5.15 -14.84 -11.52
C LYS A 157 -4.05 -15.62 -10.80
N PRO A 158 -4.23 -16.03 -9.53
CA PRO A 158 -3.24 -16.84 -8.84
C PRO A 158 -2.99 -18.16 -9.60
N PRO A 159 -1.73 -18.57 -9.81
CA PRO A 159 -1.39 -19.78 -10.54
C PRO A 159 -2.00 -21.05 -9.94
N VAL A 160 -2.21 -21.05 -8.62
CA VAL A 160 -2.84 -22.15 -7.89
C VAL A 160 -3.98 -21.59 -7.05
N LYS A 161 -5.17 -22.18 -7.20
CA LYS A 161 -6.32 -21.88 -6.35
C LYS A 161 -6.31 -22.79 -5.11
N PHE A 162 -6.48 -22.19 -3.95
CA PHE A 162 -6.62 -22.89 -2.68
C PHE A 162 -7.53 -22.08 -1.74
N ASP A 163 -7.76 -22.58 -0.53
CA ASP A 163 -8.41 -21.81 0.53
C ASP A 163 -7.42 -20.77 1.07
N TYR A 164 -7.45 -19.56 0.48
CA TYR A 164 -6.48 -18.49 0.76
C TYR A 164 -6.45 -18.08 2.22
N THR A 165 -7.62 -18.03 2.86
CA THR A 165 -7.78 -17.72 4.28
C THR A 165 -7.90 -18.97 5.17
N GLY A 166 -7.49 -20.13 4.66
CA GLY A 166 -7.54 -21.39 5.39
C GLY A 166 -6.54 -21.43 6.55
N LYS A 167 -6.84 -22.20 7.60
CA LYS A 167 -5.92 -22.39 8.72
C LYS A 167 -4.73 -23.29 8.37
N ASN A 168 -4.93 -24.24 7.45
CA ASN A 168 -3.96 -25.26 7.07
C ASN A 168 -3.57 -25.11 5.61
N ILE A 169 -2.62 -24.21 5.32
CA ILE A 169 -2.08 -24.03 3.98
C ILE A 169 -0.88 -24.95 3.77
N SER A 170 -0.83 -25.61 2.62
CA SER A 170 0.29 -26.49 2.23
C SER A 170 1.60 -25.72 2.23
N ARG A 171 2.64 -26.27 2.88
CA ARG A 171 3.98 -25.66 2.94
C ARG A 171 4.63 -25.50 1.56
N GLY A 172 4.21 -26.28 0.57
CA GLY A 172 4.68 -26.14 -0.82
C GLY A 172 4.30 -24.80 -1.46
N LEU A 173 3.31 -24.08 -0.90
CA LEU A 173 2.85 -22.78 -1.40
C LEU A 173 3.58 -21.59 -0.76
N PHE A 174 4.47 -21.84 0.20
CA PHE A 174 5.09 -20.76 0.97
C PHE A 174 6.23 -20.06 0.22
N GLN A 175 6.80 -20.69 -0.82
CA GLN A 175 7.94 -20.13 -1.54
C GLN A 175 7.49 -19.54 -2.89
N PRO A 176 7.42 -18.21 -3.02
CA PRO A 176 7.12 -17.56 -4.29
C PRO A 176 8.28 -17.63 -5.27
N VAL A 177 7.99 -17.36 -6.54
CA VAL A 177 8.98 -17.25 -7.61
C VAL A 177 9.42 -15.79 -7.75
N LYS A 178 10.72 -15.54 -7.72
CA LYS A 178 11.26 -14.20 -7.95
C LYS A 178 11.14 -13.79 -9.40
N GLY A 179 10.77 -12.54 -9.65
CA GLY A 179 10.79 -12.00 -11.01
C GLY A 179 10.32 -10.56 -11.11
N THR A 180 10.70 -9.91 -12.20
CA THR A 180 10.25 -8.57 -12.59
C THR A 180 9.18 -8.72 -13.68
N LYS A 181 7.95 -9.01 -13.25
CA LYS A 181 6.81 -9.27 -14.14
C LYS A 181 5.79 -8.14 -14.05
N LEU A 182 5.41 -7.58 -15.20
CA LEU A 182 4.42 -6.53 -15.35
C LEU A 182 3.13 -7.09 -15.93
N TYR A 183 2.01 -6.42 -15.65
CA TYR A 183 0.73 -6.71 -16.31
C TYR A 183 0.45 -5.64 -17.37
N LYS A 184 0.33 -6.04 -18.63
CA LYS A 184 0.06 -5.10 -19.73
C LYS A 184 -1.42 -4.76 -19.83
N LEU A 185 -1.75 -3.48 -19.90
CA LEU A 185 -3.10 -2.94 -20.09
C LEU A 185 -3.15 -2.09 -21.35
N LYS A 186 -4.25 -2.21 -22.09
CA LYS A 186 -4.54 -1.26 -23.18
C LYS A 186 -5.04 0.05 -22.58
N TYR A 187 -4.67 1.17 -23.19
CA TYR A 187 -5.24 2.48 -22.86
C TYR A 187 -6.78 2.43 -22.82
N GLY A 188 -7.38 3.06 -21.81
CA GLY A 188 -8.82 3.15 -21.61
C GLY A 188 -9.50 1.89 -21.07
N SER A 189 -8.75 0.80 -20.80
CA SER A 189 -9.33 -0.43 -20.23
C SER A 189 -9.97 -0.16 -18.88
N ARG A 190 -11.20 -0.65 -18.66
CA ARG A 190 -11.89 -0.58 -17.36
C ARG A 190 -11.48 -1.78 -16.53
N VAL A 191 -10.63 -1.54 -15.54
CA VAL A 191 -9.97 -2.59 -14.76
C VAL A 191 -10.71 -2.80 -13.44
N GLN A 192 -10.93 -4.05 -13.08
CA GLN A 192 -11.31 -4.49 -11.74
C GLN A 192 -10.23 -5.41 -11.19
N ILE A 193 -9.84 -5.17 -9.94
CA ILE A 193 -8.88 -6.03 -9.24
C ILE A 193 -9.52 -6.49 -7.94
N VAL A 194 -9.56 -7.81 -7.76
CA VAL A 194 -9.80 -8.43 -6.45
C VAL A 194 -8.44 -8.64 -5.78
N LEU A 195 -8.17 -7.94 -4.69
CA LEU A 195 -7.01 -8.14 -3.83
C LEU A 195 -7.40 -9.09 -2.71
N GLN A 196 -6.80 -10.27 -2.65
CA GLN A 196 -7.11 -11.35 -1.71
C GLN A 196 -5.94 -11.60 -0.78
N ASP A 197 -6.08 -11.31 0.51
CA ASP A 197 -5.11 -11.70 1.55
C ASP A 197 -5.01 -13.23 1.66
N THR A 198 -3.83 -13.73 2.03
CA THR A 198 -3.57 -15.16 2.23
C THR A 198 -2.98 -15.41 3.62
N ASN A 199 -3.27 -16.58 4.20
CA ASN A 199 -2.71 -16.96 5.49
C ASN A 199 -1.33 -17.65 5.35
N ILE A 200 -0.65 -17.48 4.22
CA ILE A 200 0.71 -17.99 4.05
C ILE A 200 1.59 -17.25 5.07
N VAL A 201 2.29 -18.00 5.91
CA VAL A 201 3.02 -17.51 7.11
C VAL A 201 2.09 -16.97 8.19
N THR A 202 1.37 -15.88 7.92
CA THR A 202 0.44 -15.23 8.84
C THR A 202 -0.50 -14.33 8.02
N SER A 203 -1.74 -14.14 8.47
CA SER A 203 -2.67 -13.19 7.87
C SER A 203 -2.37 -11.78 8.35
N GLU A 204 -2.39 -10.79 7.47
CA GLU A 204 -2.10 -9.40 7.82
C GLU A 204 -2.92 -8.41 7.00
N ASN A 205 -3.20 -7.23 7.57
CA ASN A 205 -3.75 -6.13 6.81
C ASN A 205 -2.67 -5.48 5.95
N HIS A 206 -2.87 -5.47 4.63
CA HIS A 206 -1.90 -4.92 3.69
C HIS A 206 -2.44 -3.63 3.05
N PRO A 207 -1.82 -2.46 3.29
CA PRO A 207 -2.12 -1.23 2.54
C PRO A 207 -1.54 -1.38 1.13
N ILE A 208 -2.38 -1.64 0.14
CA ILE A 208 -1.96 -1.75 -1.27
C ILE A 208 -2.16 -0.40 -1.94
N HIS A 209 -1.06 0.16 -2.43
CA HIS A 209 -0.98 1.42 -3.15
C HIS A 209 -0.77 1.18 -4.64
N LEU A 210 -1.40 1.99 -5.49
CA LEU A 210 -1.17 2.01 -6.94
C LEU A 210 -0.70 3.41 -7.35
N HIS A 211 0.47 3.47 -7.97
CA HIS A 211 1.02 4.69 -8.54
C HIS A 211 0.23 5.13 -9.77
N GLY A 212 0.23 6.42 -10.09
CA GLY A 212 -0.37 6.97 -11.31
C GLY A 212 -1.91 6.95 -11.37
N TYR A 213 -2.57 6.39 -10.35
CA TYR A 213 -4.03 6.25 -10.30
C TYR A 213 -4.58 6.47 -8.90
N ASP A 214 -5.72 7.15 -8.84
CA ASP A 214 -6.72 6.85 -7.82
C ASP A 214 -7.67 5.77 -8.34
N PHE A 215 -8.25 5.00 -7.42
CA PHE A 215 -9.21 3.94 -7.73
C PHE A 215 -10.39 3.96 -6.76
N TYR A 216 -11.53 3.45 -7.23
CA TYR A 216 -12.71 3.26 -6.39
C TYR A 216 -12.61 1.95 -5.63
N ILE A 217 -12.72 1.99 -4.30
CA ILE A 217 -12.85 0.79 -3.47
C ILE A 217 -14.33 0.42 -3.41
N VAL A 218 -14.74 -0.54 -4.25
CA VAL A 218 -16.17 -0.86 -4.42
C VAL A 218 -16.68 -1.84 -3.37
N ALA A 219 -15.83 -2.66 -2.78
CA ALA A 219 -16.20 -3.55 -1.68
C ALA A 219 -14.99 -4.06 -0.91
N GLU A 220 -15.24 -4.44 0.35
CA GLU A 220 -14.29 -5.13 1.21
C GLU A 220 -15.00 -6.27 1.96
N GLY A 221 -14.29 -7.35 2.25
CA GLY A 221 -14.85 -8.50 2.95
C GLY A 221 -13.80 -9.35 3.64
N PHE A 222 -14.28 -10.40 4.31
CA PHE A 222 -13.46 -11.40 4.98
C PHE A 222 -13.66 -12.77 4.32
N GLY A 223 -12.70 -13.65 4.54
CA GLY A 223 -12.62 -14.97 3.92
C GLY A 223 -12.11 -14.91 2.48
N ASN A 224 -12.41 -15.95 1.71
CA ASN A 224 -12.13 -15.97 0.28
C ASN A 224 -13.22 -15.22 -0.49
N PHE A 225 -12.83 -14.34 -1.40
CA PHE A 225 -13.77 -13.68 -2.31
C PHE A 225 -14.55 -14.70 -3.14
N ASN A 226 -15.88 -14.57 -3.13
CA ASN A 226 -16.78 -15.36 -3.95
C ASN A 226 -17.65 -14.43 -4.81
N PRO A 227 -17.40 -14.31 -6.13
CA PRO A 227 -18.14 -13.36 -6.98
C PRO A 227 -19.65 -13.62 -7.01
N LYS A 228 -20.10 -14.87 -6.81
CA LYS A 228 -21.54 -15.20 -6.77
C LYS A 228 -22.26 -14.58 -5.57
N LYS A 229 -21.54 -14.40 -4.46
CA LYS A 229 -22.08 -13.85 -3.21
C LYS A 229 -21.74 -12.38 -3.05
N ASP A 230 -20.48 -12.05 -3.32
CA ASP A 230 -19.86 -10.80 -2.89
C ASP A 230 -20.04 -9.66 -3.89
N ASN A 231 -20.30 -9.93 -5.18
CA ASN A 231 -20.61 -8.88 -6.15
C ASN A 231 -21.84 -8.05 -5.75
N SER A 232 -22.79 -8.65 -5.04
CA SER A 232 -23.98 -7.96 -4.51
C SER A 232 -23.65 -6.88 -3.46
N LYS A 233 -22.44 -6.93 -2.88
CA LYS A 233 -21.96 -5.98 -1.88
C LYS A 233 -21.33 -4.73 -2.49
N PHE A 234 -21.17 -4.68 -3.81
CA PHE A 234 -20.44 -3.60 -4.45
C PHE A 234 -21.20 -2.28 -4.31
N ASN A 235 -20.54 -1.29 -3.72
CA ASN A 235 -20.97 0.08 -3.77
C ASN A 235 -20.57 0.66 -5.14
N LEU A 236 -21.54 0.80 -6.04
CA LEU A 236 -21.37 1.40 -7.36
C LEU A 236 -22.05 2.77 -7.48
N VAL A 237 -22.33 3.40 -6.33
CA VAL A 237 -23.01 4.70 -6.23
C VAL A 237 -22.04 5.74 -5.71
N ASP A 238 -21.49 5.53 -4.51
CA ASP A 238 -20.59 6.46 -3.82
C ASP A 238 -19.35 5.79 -3.20
N PRO A 239 -18.67 4.82 -3.86
CA PRO A 239 -17.47 4.22 -3.29
C PRO A 239 -16.38 5.28 -3.08
N PRO A 240 -15.54 5.16 -2.03
CA PRO A 240 -14.45 6.09 -1.82
C PRO A 240 -13.42 5.95 -2.94
N LEU A 241 -12.92 7.11 -3.41
CA LEU A 241 -11.81 7.24 -4.34
C LEU A 241 -10.51 7.42 -3.54
N ARG A 242 -9.55 6.52 -3.72
CA ARG A 242 -8.27 6.49 -2.98
C ARG A 242 -7.16 5.95 -3.88
N ASN A 243 -5.91 6.26 -3.57
CA ASN A 243 -4.74 5.61 -4.17
C ASN A 243 -4.23 4.40 -3.36
N THR A 244 -4.74 4.20 -2.13
CA THR A 244 -4.29 3.14 -1.22
C THR A 244 -5.47 2.48 -0.50
N VAL A 245 -5.58 1.16 -0.60
CA VAL A 245 -6.62 0.34 0.07
C VAL A 245 -6.00 -0.57 1.13
N ALA A 246 -6.52 -0.53 2.35
CA ALA A 246 -6.09 -1.42 3.43
C ALA A 246 -6.81 -2.77 3.33
N VAL A 247 -6.25 -3.71 2.58
CA VAL A 247 -6.86 -5.03 2.36
C VAL A 247 -7.07 -5.74 3.70
N PRO A 248 -8.32 -6.12 4.08
CA PRO A 248 -8.59 -6.67 5.39
C PRO A 248 -7.80 -7.94 5.70
N VAL A 249 -7.33 -8.07 6.95
CA VAL A 249 -6.71 -9.29 7.46
C VAL A 249 -7.68 -10.48 7.30
N ASN A 250 -7.20 -11.61 6.78
CA ASN A 250 -8.03 -12.76 6.40
C ASN A 250 -9.18 -12.34 5.46
N GLY A 251 -8.93 -11.49 4.48
CA GLY A 251 -10.01 -10.91 3.69
C GLY A 251 -9.60 -10.45 2.30
N TRP A 252 -10.43 -9.58 1.74
CA TRP A 252 -10.29 -9.10 0.37
C TRP A 252 -10.83 -7.69 0.21
N ALA A 253 -10.32 -6.99 -0.79
CA ALA A 253 -10.86 -5.72 -1.28
C ALA A 253 -11.02 -5.79 -2.81
N VAL A 254 -12.00 -5.07 -3.34
CA VAL A 254 -12.20 -4.93 -4.79
C VAL A 254 -12.06 -3.48 -5.16
N ILE A 255 -11.16 -3.21 -6.10
CA ILE A 255 -10.90 -1.85 -6.62
C ILE A 255 -11.22 -1.77 -8.12
N ARG A 256 -11.59 -0.58 -8.58
CA ARG A 256 -11.83 -0.28 -10.00
C ARG A 256 -11.19 1.04 -10.40
N PHE A 257 -10.56 1.04 -11.57
CA PHE A 257 -10.02 2.24 -12.22
C PHE A 257 -10.09 2.09 -13.75
N VAL A 258 -9.80 3.17 -14.47
CA VAL A 258 -9.65 3.16 -15.93
C VAL A 258 -8.16 3.32 -16.21
N ALA A 259 -7.59 2.49 -17.08
CA ALA A 259 -6.18 2.57 -17.45
C ALA A 259 -5.93 3.67 -18.50
N ASP A 260 -6.14 4.93 -18.12
CA ASP A 260 -6.08 6.11 -18.99
C ASP A 260 -4.82 6.97 -18.80
N ASN A 261 -3.81 6.43 -18.11
CA ASN A 261 -2.52 7.06 -17.90
C ASN A 261 -1.39 6.17 -18.47
N PRO A 262 -0.89 6.43 -19.69
CA PRO A 262 0.17 5.63 -20.33
C PRO A 262 1.48 5.69 -19.54
N GLY A 263 2.17 4.56 -19.43
CA GLY A 263 3.43 4.47 -18.69
C GLY A 263 3.56 3.18 -17.90
N VAL A 264 4.43 3.19 -16.90
CA VAL A 264 4.68 2.04 -16.04
C VAL A 264 4.42 2.41 -14.58
N TRP A 265 3.47 1.73 -13.95
CA TRP A 265 2.91 2.13 -12.65
C TRP A 265 3.04 1.02 -11.63
N LEU A 266 3.77 1.28 -10.55
CA LEU A 266 3.99 0.31 -9.48
C LEU A 266 2.72 0.14 -8.64
N MET A 267 2.34 -1.11 -8.37
CA MET A 267 1.38 -1.50 -7.35
C MET A 267 2.10 -2.28 -6.27
N HIS A 268 2.05 -1.83 -5.02
CA HIS A 268 2.80 -2.47 -3.94
C HIS A 268 2.14 -2.33 -2.57
N CYS A 269 2.57 -3.15 -1.62
CA CYS A 269 2.27 -2.91 -0.22
C CYS A 269 3.08 -1.70 0.28
N HIS A 270 2.41 -0.78 0.96
CA HIS A 270 3.00 0.43 1.54
C HIS A 270 3.63 0.20 2.92
N LEU A 271 3.83 -1.08 3.31
CA LEU A 271 4.72 -1.45 4.39
C LEU A 271 6.11 -1.67 3.78
N ASP A 272 7.07 -0.83 4.12
CA ASP A 272 8.43 -0.81 3.53
C ASP A 272 9.11 -2.18 3.53
N VAL A 273 8.95 -2.91 4.63
CA VAL A 273 9.48 -4.27 4.76
C VAL A 273 8.89 -5.23 3.72
N HIS A 274 7.61 -5.07 3.36
CA HIS A 274 6.92 -5.94 2.40
C HIS A 274 7.25 -5.63 0.94
N ILE A 275 7.35 -4.36 0.55
CA ILE A 275 7.84 -4.01 -0.79
C ILE A 275 9.27 -4.52 -0.98
N LYS A 276 10.15 -4.38 0.02
CA LYS A 276 11.51 -4.93 0.00
C LYS A 276 11.54 -6.47 -0.07
N TRP A 277 10.51 -7.13 0.46
CA TRP A 277 10.33 -8.58 0.36
C TRP A 277 9.68 -9.05 -0.94
N GLY A 278 9.20 -8.14 -1.80
CA GLY A 278 8.64 -8.41 -3.10
C GLY A 278 7.11 -8.38 -3.19
N LEU A 279 6.41 -7.79 -2.20
CA LEU A 279 4.95 -7.57 -2.24
C LEU A 279 4.62 -6.40 -3.19
N GLY A 280 4.78 -6.64 -4.49
CA GLY A 280 4.50 -5.66 -5.51
C GLY A 280 4.42 -6.26 -6.91
N MET A 281 4.06 -5.43 -7.87
CA MET A 281 4.10 -5.66 -9.32
C MET A 281 3.97 -4.30 -10.02
N ALA A 282 4.08 -4.23 -11.35
CA ALA A 282 3.78 -2.98 -12.06
C ALA A 282 2.86 -3.20 -13.26
N PHE A 283 1.97 -2.24 -13.51
CA PHE A 283 1.19 -2.18 -14.74
C PHE A 283 2.00 -1.48 -15.84
N LEU A 284 1.95 -2.01 -17.05
CA LEU A 284 2.39 -1.32 -18.26
C LEU A 284 1.14 -0.91 -19.01
N VAL A 285 0.88 0.40 -19.09
CA VAL A 285 -0.28 0.95 -19.80
C VAL A 285 0.21 1.48 -21.13
N GLU A 286 -0.29 0.87 -22.21
CA GLU A 286 0.06 1.26 -23.58
C GLU A 286 -0.43 2.67 -23.91
N ASN A 287 0.17 3.29 -24.92
CA ASN A 287 -0.34 4.53 -25.49
C ASN A 287 -1.72 4.31 -26.14
N GLY A 288 -2.56 5.33 -26.07
CA GLY A 288 -3.80 5.47 -26.85
C GLY A 288 -3.52 5.98 -28.26
N VAL A 289 -4.52 6.66 -28.84
CA VAL A 289 -4.47 7.18 -30.21
C VAL A 289 -4.01 8.65 -30.22
N GLY A 290 -4.43 9.41 -29.21
CA GLY A 290 -4.14 10.84 -29.12
C GLY A 290 -2.74 11.16 -28.58
N GLU A 291 -2.27 12.38 -28.86
CA GLU A 291 -1.05 12.94 -28.27
C GLU A 291 -1.13 12.97 -26.74
N LEU A 292 -2.28 13.39 -26.19
CA LEU A 292 -2.55 13.39 -24.73
C LEU A 292 -2.81 12.00 -24.15
N GLU A 293 -2.86 10.97 -25.00
CA GLU A 293 -3.01 9.56 -24.62
C GLU A 293 -1.68 8.81 -24.80
N THR A 294 -0.57 9.54 -24.96
CA THR A 294 0.75 8.98 -25.24
C THR A 294 1.74 9.37 -24.14
N LEU A 295 2.63 8.44 -23.79
CA LEU A 295 3.72 8.70 -22.85
C LEU A 295 4.59 9.87 -23.35
N GLU A 296 4.80 10.85 -22.49
CA GLU A 296 5.68 11.99 -22.77
C GLU A 296 7.15 11.55 -22.91
N ALA A 297 7.92 12.34 -23.67
CA ALA A 297 9.36 12.12 -23.77
C ALA A 297 10.03 12.32 -22.41
N ALA A 298 11.04 11.50 -22.12
CA ALA A 298 11.84 11.65 -20.91
C ALA A 298 12.47 13.06 -20.83
N PRO A 299 12.45 13.73 -19.66
CA PRO A 299 13.16 14.98 -19.46
C PRO A 299 14.65 14.85 -19.77
N HIS A 300 15.26 15.90 -20.33
CA HIS A 300 16.68 15.90 -20.72
C HIS A 300 17.65 15.68 -19.55
N ASP A 301 17.21 16.01 -18.34
CA ASP A 301 17.96 15.90 -17.08
C ASP A 301 17.58 14.65 -16.27
N LEU A 302 16.82 13.70 -16.85
CA LEU A 302 16.50 12.44 -16.19
C LEU A 302 17.80 11.74 -15.74
N PRO A 303 17.98 11.45 -14.44
CA PRO A 303 19.21 10.85 -13.94
C PRO A 303 19.51 9.53 -14.63
N VAL A 304 20.69 9.44 -15.24
CA VAL A 304 21.17 8.21 -15.85
C VAL A 304 21.53 7.23 -14.75
N CYS A 305 21.09 5.98 -14.89
CA CYS A 305 21.51 4.88 -14.03
C CYS A 305 23.02 4.66 -14.14
N TYR A 306 23.79 5.30 -13.26
CA TYR A 306 25.21 4.99 -13.08
C TYR A 306 25.42 4.21 -11.79
N GLN A 307 26.21 3.16 -11.94
CA GLN A 307 26.64 2.23 -10.92
C GLN A 307 27.62 2.93 -9.97
N TYR A 308 27.13 3.76 -9.05
CA TYR A 308 27.92 4.09 -7.88
C TYR A 308 27.96 2.83 -7.00
N LEU A 309 29.17 2.28 -6.92
CA LEU A 309 29.56 1.30 -5.91
C LEU A 309 29.22 1.89 -4.55
N GLU A 310 28.52 1.09 -3.74
CA GLU A 310 28.00 1.38 -2.39
C GLU A 310 26.56 1.93 -2.39
N ASP A 311 25.66 1.03 -1.97
CA ASP A 311 24.22 1.17 -1.74
C ASP A 311 23.27 0.94 -2.94
N ASN A 312 22.41 -0.06 -2.79
CA ASN A 312 21.42 -0.52 -3.76
C ASN A 312 20.32 0.54 -4.01
N VAL A 313 20.62 1.61 -4.74
CA VAL A 313 19.63 2.63 -5.10
C VAL A 313 18.84 2.17 -6.32
N ALA A 314 17.51 2.10 -6.19
CA ALA A 314 16.63 1.82 -7.32
C ALA A 314 16.74 2.93 -8.38
N CYS A 315 16.89 2.50 -9.63
CA CYS A 315 17.05 3.34 -10.81
C CYS A 315 15.80 4.18 -11.13
N GLY A 316 15.98 5.48 -11.39
CA GLY A 316 14.94 6.35 -11.97
C GLY A 316 13.78 6.72 -11.04
N LEU A 317 13.97 6.60 -9.72
CA LEU A 317 13.05 7.15 -8.72
C LEU A 317 13.48 8.59 -8.36
N SER A 318 12.54 9.51 -8.32
CA SER A 318 12.69 10.82 -7.65
C SER A 318 13.07 10.63 -6.18
N GLU A 319 13.61 11.66 -5.51
CA GLU A 319 13.90 11.57 -4.07
C GLU A 319 12.66 11.20 -3.26
N THR A 320 11.48 11.68 -3.66
CA THR A 320 10.19 11.38 -3.03
C THR A 320 9.83 9.90 -3.18
N GLU A 321 10.03 9.34 -4.38
CA GLU A 321 9.81 7.90 -4.62
C GLU A 321 10.84 7.05 -3.86
N LYS A 322 12.11 7.49 -3.78
CA LYS A 322 13.15 6.83 -2.97
C LYS A 322 12.81 6.84 -1.48
N GLN A 323 12.20 7.91 -0.96
CA GLN A 323 11.68 7.99 0.40
C GLN A 323 10.47 7.05 0.59
N GLN A 324 9.55 6.98 -0.38
CA GLN A 324 8.37 6.10 -0.33
C GLN A 324 8.69 4.60 -0.45
N VAL A 325 9.83 4.22 -1.05
CA VAL A 325 10.31 2.82 -1.07
C VAL A 325 11.36 2.52 0.01
N GLY A 326 11.57 3.44 0.95
CA GLY A 326 12.45 3.26 2.11
C GLY A 326 13.94 3.14 1.78
N LEU A 327 14.42 3.83 0.73
CA LEU A 327 15.83 3.82 0.31
C LEU A 327 16.71 4.88 1.00
N TYR A 328 16.12 5.81 1.76
CA TYR A 328 16.85 6.75 2.62
C TYR A 328 16.24 6.81 4.04
N PRO A 329 17.05 7.09 5.08
CA PRO A 329 16.51 7.38 6.41
C PRO A 329 15.79 8.74 6.40
N SER A 330 14.55 8.78 6.90
CA SER A 330 13.80 10.01 7.14
C SER A 330 14.52 10.87 8.20
N TYR A 331 15.04 12.03 7.78
CA TYR A 331 15.46 13.09 8.71
C TYR A 331 14.22 13.85 9.16
N GLY A 332 14.09 14.03 10.48
CA GLY A 332 12.92 14.65 11.10
C GLY A 332 12.70 16.07 10.60
N LEU A 333 11.44 16.38 10.26
CA LEU A 333 11.02 17.74 9.97
C LEU A 333 11.14 18.62 11.23
N PRO A 334 11.57 19.88 11.12
CA PRO A 334 11.58 20.81 12.23
C PRO A 334 10.14 21.16 12.70
N PRO A 335 9.97 21.68 13.92
CA PRO A 335 8.65 22.02 14.45
C PRO A 335 7.95 23.08 13.57
N LEU A 336 6.71 22.82 13.18
CA LEU A 336 5.80 23.83 12.62
C LEU A 336 5.31 24.72 13.75
N GLU A 337 5.76 25.97 13.80
CA GLU A 337 5.05 27.05 14.49
C GLU A 337 3.92 27.55 13.56
N LEU A 338 2.67 27.33 13.94
CA LEU A 338 1.51 27.88 13.26
C LEU A 338 0.86 28.94 14.16
N GLY A 339 0.88 30.19 13.69
CA GLY A 339 0.20 31.33 14.31
C GLY A 339 -1.28 31.37 13.90
N ALA A 340 -2.16 31.51 14.90
CA ALA A 340 -3.61 31.49 14.73
C ALA A 340 -4.17 32.85 14.29
N GLN A 341 -5.08 32.85 13.30
CA GLN A 341 -6.21 33.79 13.22
C GLN A 341 -7.46 33.05 12.70
N ASP A 342 -8.51 33.08 13.53
CA ASP A 342 -9.93 32.78 13.29
C ASP A 342 -10.39 31.36 12.85
N GLY A 343 -10.90 30.63 13.85
CA GLY A 343 -12.28 30.10 13.82
C GLY A 343 -12.54 28.71 13.23
N ASN A 344 -11.72 28.21 12.31
CA ASN A 344 -11.75 26.82 11.84
C ASN A 344 -10.38 26.47 11.25
N GLU A 345 -9.71 25.48 11.84
CA GLU A 345 -8.41 25.00 11.33
C GLU A 345 -8.59 23.66 10.61
N PHE A 346 -8.01 23.57 9.42
CA PHE A 346 -7.84 22.32 8.69
C PHE A 346 -6.55 21.65 9.17
N PHE A 347 -6.66 20.39 9.59
CA PHE A 347 -5.50 19.57 9.91
C PHE A 347 -5.37 18.48 8.85
N ASP A 348 -4.28 18.52 8.08
CA ASP A 348 -3.83 17.38 7.29
C ASP A 348 -2.99 16.48 8.20
N MET A 349 -3.44 15.24 8.39
CA MET A 349 -2.66 14.21 9.08
C MET A 349 -2.17 13.20 8.05
N SER A 350 -0.91 13.36 7.64
CA SER A 350 -0.17 12.35 6.89
C SER A 350 0.69 11.53 7.84
N PHE A 351 0.53 10.21 7.82
CA PHE A 351 1.38 9.27 8.56
C PHE A 351 2.32 8.57 7.57
N SER A 352 3.49 9.15 7.32
CA SER A 352 4.63 8.45 6.73
C SER A 352 5.52 7.91 7.85
N ASP A 353 5.80 6.60 7.80
CA ASP A 353 6.78 5.87 8.63
C ASP A 353 6.56 5.87 10.16
N LEU A 354 5.72 4.94 10.62
CA LEU A 354 5.63 4.53 12.04
C LEU A 354 6.24 3.13 12.30
N GLN A 355 7.14 2.65 11.44
CA GLN A 355 7.90 1.43 11.70
C GLN A 355 9.41 1.73 11.66
N LYS A 356 9.93 2.27 12.76
CA LYS A 356 11.38 2.22 13.06
C LYS A 356 11.66 1.10 14.05
#